data_AF-A0A165FBS1-F1
#
_entry.id   AF-A0A165FBS1-F1
#
_cell.length_a   1.000
_cell.length_b   1.000
_cell.length_c   1.000
_cell.angle_alpha   90.00
_cell.angle_beta   90.00
_cell.angle_gamma   90.00
#
_symmetry.space_group_name_H-M   'P 1'
#
loop_
_entity.id
_entity.type
_entity.pdbx_description
1 polymer ?
#
loop_
_entity_poly.entity_id
_entity_poly.type
_entity_poly.pdbx_seq_one_letter_code
_entity_poly.pdbx_strand_id
1 'polypeptide(L)'
;MVDVRNLSQSDKAQLINSLRTHRVNTLTELRRIEKIFAALNQHDVTEPMTSAWAHYVNSNNFLNELRGLTRNYPFSSECLDEAKWLVIQDPASNRSWNYCWLVLVKIQTNQLITKHAHSLASRPTMWGNTTPSPANVRQLAREFINEWTWAISQMLRHWETPPTVTGQ
;
A
#
# COMPACT_ATOMS: atom_id res chain seq x y z
N MET A 1 -18.70 21.84 5.13
CA MET A 1 -18.37 20.94 4.01
C MET A 1 -17.80 21.82 2.90
N VAL A 2 -16.49 21.80 2.68
CA VAL A 2 -15.86 22.63 1.63
C VAL A 2 -16.30 22.07 0.29
N ASP A 3 -16.90 22.90 -0.56
CA ASP A 3 -17.25 22.52 -1.93
C ASP A 3 -15.96 22.33 -2.72
N VAL A 4 -15.56 21.08 -2.94
CA VAL A 4 -14.31 20.69 -3.60
C VAL A 4 -14.19 21.28 -5.01
N ARG A 5 -15.32 21.70 -5.60
CA ARG A 5 -15.40 22.36 -6.90
C ARG A 5 -14.87 23.81 -6.91
N ASN A 6 -14.67 24.42 -5.74
CA ASN A 6 -14.15 25.78 -5.58
C ASN A 6 -12.76 25.83 -4.93
N LEU A 7 -11.89 24.84 -5.18
CA LEU A 7 -10.50 24.90 -4.72
C LEU A 7 -9.78 26.09 -5.39
N SER A 8 -9.22 27.00 -4.60
CA SER A 8 -8.46 28.12 -5.16
C SER A 8 -7.20 27.63 -5.87
N GLN A 9 -6.72 28.37 -6.88
CA GLN A 9 -5.47 28.03 -7.57
C GLN A 9 -4.26 28.02 -6.61
N SER A 10 -4.29 28.87 -5.58
CA SER A 10 -3.28 28.90 -4.52
C SER A 10 -3.28 27.61 -3.70
N ASP A 11 -4.46 27.15 -3.25
CA ASP A 11 -4.56 25.92 -2.46
C ASP A 11 -4.15 24.70 -3.29
N LYS A 12 -4.55 24.66 -4.56
CA LYS A 12 -4.12 23.62 -5.50
C LYS A 12 -2.60 23.57 -5.63
N ALA A 13 -1.95 24.72 -5.83
CA ALA A 13 -0.49 24.81 -5.93
C ALA A 13 0.20 24.34 -4.64
N GLN A 14 -0.36 24.66 -3.46
CA GLN A 14 0.16 24.19 -2.18
C GLN A 14 0.06 22.67 -2.02
N LEU A 15 -1.05 22.06 -2.45
CA LEU A 15 -1.21 20.60 -2.43
C LEU A 15 -0.20 19.93 -3.36
N ILE A 16 -0.07 20.43 -4.60
CA ILE A 16 0.93 19.93 -5.56
C ILE A 16 2.35 20.03 -4.97
N ASN A 17 2.70 21.19 -4.39
CA ASN A 17 4.02 21.39 -3.79
C ASN A 17 4.26 20.41 -2.61
N SER A 18 3.23 20.15 -1.79
CA SER A 18 3.31 19.22 -0.66
C SER A 18 3.54 17.77 -1.12
N LEU A 19 2.96 17.36 -2.25
CA LEU A 19 3.18 16.05 -2.87
C LEU A 19 4.61 15.93 -3.43
N ARG A 20 5.05 16.94 -4.20
CA ARG A 20 6.38 16.97 -4.83
C ARG A 20 7.52 17.00 -3.81
N THR A 21 7.30 17.66 -2.68
CA THR A 21 8.28 17.73 -1.58
C THR A 21 8.16 16.57 -0.60
N HIS A 22 7.24 15.63 -0.85
CA HIS A 22 6.97 14.45 -0.01
C HIS A 22 6.69 14.78 1.48
N ARG A 23 6.24 16.02 1.77
CA ARG A 23 5.80 16.43 3.12
C ARG A 23 4.57 15.64 3.55
N VAL A 24 3.73 15.28 2.58
CA VAL A 24 2.62 14.37 2.78
C VAL A 24 3.09 12.95 2.46
N ASN A 25 3.15 12.11 3.47
CA ASN A 25 3.78 10.79 3.38
C ASN A 25 3.02 9.68 4.13
N THR A 26 1.76 9.93 4.51
CA THR A 26 0.87 8.93 5.10
C THR A 26 -0.22 8.54 4.10
N LEU A 27 -0.72 7.31 4.20
CA LEU A 27 -1.78 6.81 3.34
C LEU A 27 -3.04 7.70 3.42
N THR A 28 -3.45 8.09 4.62
CA THR A 28 -4.66 8.89 4.83
C THR A 28 -4.58 10.25 4.16
N GLU A 29 -3.45 10.96 4.27
CA GLU A 29 -3.30 12.29 3.67
C GLU A 29 -3.17 12.20 2.14
N LEU A 30 -2.43 11.22 1.61
CA LEU A 30 -2.36 10.98 0.17
C LEU A 30 -3.75 10.68 -0.41
N ARG A 31 -4.54 9.83 0.27
CA ARG A 31 -5.93 9.54 -0.11
C ARG A 31 -6.83 10.75 -0.05
N ARG A 32 -6.66 11.62 0.95
CA ARG A 32 -7.42 12.86 1.08
C ARG A 32 -7.18 13.76 -0.13
N ILE A 33 -5.92 13.96 -0.52
CA ILE A 33 -5.56 14.79 -1.68
C ILE A 33 -6.01 14.14 -2.99
N GLU A 34 -5.88 12.82 -3.13
CA GLU A 34 -6.39 12.08 -4.29
C GLU A 34 -7.90 12.28 -4.49
N LYS A 35 -8.72 12.20 -3.43
CA LYS A 35 -10.16 12.46 -3.53
C LYS A 35 -10.47 13.89 -3.98
N ILE A 36 -9.68 14.87 -3.53
CA ILE A 36 -9.80 16.27 -3.97
C ILE A 36 -9.47 16.37 -5.46
N PHE A 37 -8.35 15.79 -5.90
CA PHE A 37 -7.89 15.86 -7.28
C PHE A 37 -8.80 15.11 -8.26
N ALA A 38 -9.33 13.95 -7.87
CA ALA A 38 -10.30 13.21 -8.66
C ALA A 38 -11.58 14.01 -8.92
N ALA A 39 -12.00 14.87 -7.99
CA ALA A 39 -13.16 15.74 -8.16
C ALA A 39 -12.90 16.95 -9.08
N LEU A 40 -11.64 17.38 -9.24
CA LEU A 40 -11.26 18.49 -10.12
C LEU A 40 -11.17 18.08 -11.60
N ASN A 41 -10.90 16.79 -11.88
CA ASN A 41 -10.78 16.23 -13.22
C ASN A 41 -9.79 16.99 -14.14
N GLN A 42 -8.63 17.36 -13.60
CA GLN A 42 -7.57 18.10 -14.31
C GLN A 42 -6.33 17.22 -14.49
N HIS A 43 -5.65 17.31 -15.64
CA HIS A 43 -4.50 16.44 -15.94
C HIS A 43 -3.23 16.82 -15.17
N ASP A 44 -3.04 18.11 -14.85
CA ASP A 44 -1.83 18.64 -14.20
C ASP A 44 -1.61 18.16 -12.76
N VAL A 45 -2.62 17.54 -12.15
CA VAL A 45 -2.53 16.92 -10.82
C VAL A 45 -2.20 15.42 -10.85
N THR A 46 -2.21 14.80 -12.04
CA THR A 46 -1.97 13.36 -12.17
C THR A 46 -0.51 13.00 -11.88
N GLU A 47 0.45 13.68 -12.50
CA GLU A 47 1.88 13.38 -12.31
C GLU A 47 2.36 13.60 -10.86
N PRO A 48 2.05 14.73 -10.18
CA PRO A 48 2.46 14.93 -8.78
C PRO A 48 1.94 13.82 -7.87
N MET A 49 0.74 13.34 -8.16
CA MET A 49 0.06 12.35 -7.36
C MET A 49 0.59 10.93 -7.60
N THR A 50 0.81 10.55 -8.87
CA THR A 50 1.51 9.30 -9.23
C THR A 50 2.89 9.23 -8.57
N SER A 51 3.66 10.32 -8.65
CA SER A 51 4.99 10.41 -8.06
C SER A 51 4.95 10.28 -6.53
N ALA A 52 4.00 10.93 -5.86
CA ALA A 52 3.84 10.83 -4.41
C ALA A 52 3.46 9.40 -3.96
N TRP A 53 2.56 8.72 -4.68
CA TRP A 53 2.23 7.32 -4.41
C TRP A 53 3.44 6.39 -4.62
N ALA A 54 4.20 6.60 -5.69
CA ALA A 54 5.42 5.85 -5.96
C ALA A 54 6.43 6.04 -4.82
N HIS A 55 6.67 7.28 -4.38
CA HIS A 55 7.56 7.56 -3.25
C HIS A 55 7.07 6.93 -1.95
N TYR A 56 5.77 7.04 -1.64
CA TYR A 56 5.18 6.44 -0.44
C TYR A 56 5.42 4.94 -0.35
N VAL A 57 5.19 4.22 -1.45
CA VAL A 57 5.32 2.75 -1.52
C VAL A 57 6.78 2.29 -1.55
N ASN A 58 7.65 3.03 -2.24
CA ASN A 58 9.06 2.64 -2.42
C ASN A 58 9.96 3.10 -1.26
N SER A 59 9.52 4.08 -0.46
CA SER A 59 10.14 4.44 0.81
C SER A 59 9.73 3.48 1.94
N ASN A 60 10.27 3.69 3.14
CA ASN A 60 9.86 2.92 4.32
C ASN A 60 8.48 3.30 4.87
N ASN A 61 7.83 4.35 4.37
CA ASN A 61 6.57 4.85 4.92
C ASN A 61 5.46 3.78 4.88
N PHE A 62 5.26 3.16 3.71
CA PHE A 62 4.22 2.15 3.56
C PHE A 62 4.45 0.91 4.43
N LEU A 63 5.70 0.41 4.45
CA LEU A 63 6.05 -0.74 5.29
C LEU A 63 5.92 -0.42 6.78
N ASN A 64 6.30 0.80 7.20
CA ASN A 64 6.18 1.25 8.58
C ASN A 64 4.70 1.36 9.00
N GLU A 65 3.83 1.88 8.14
CA GLU A 65 2.39 1.92 8.43
C GLU A 65 1.79 0.51 8.53
N LEU A 66 2.15 -0.41 7.63
CA LEU A 66 1.74 -1.82 7.73
C LEU A 66 2.23 -2.45 9.04
N ARG A 67 3.48 -2.22 9.43
CA ARG A 67 4.04 -2.71 10.71
C ARG A 67 3.41 -2.04 11.93
N GLY A 68 2.95 -0.80 11.80
CA GLY A 68 2.17 -0.11 12.82
C GLY A 68 0.82 -0.78 13.10
N LEU A 69 0.25 -1.43 12.08
CA LEU A 69 -0.95 -2.27 12.18
C LEU A 69 -0.62 -3.69 12.68
N THR A 70 0.47 -4.30 12.22
CA THR A 70 0.84 -5.68 12.56
C THR A 70 1.88 -5.74 13.69
N ARG A 71 1.51 -5.29 14.90
CA ARG A 71 2.48 -5.13 16.00
C ARG A 71 2.94 -6.43 16.62
N ASN A 72 2.08 -7.45 16.61
CA ASN A 72 2.40 -8.74 17.23
C ASN A 72 3.29 -9.57 16.29
N TYR A 73 3.01 -9.48 15.00
CA TYR A 73 3.67 -10.19 13.92
C TYR A 73 4.00 -9.21 12.78
N PRO A 74 5.13 -8.50 12.85
CA PRO A 74 5.50 -7.46 11.88
C PRO A 74 5.38 -7.90 10.42
N PHE A 75 4.76 -7.06 9.60
CA PHE A 75 4.55 -7.34 8.18
C PHE A 75 5.87 -7.58 7.44
N SER A 76 5.87 -8.60 6.58
CA SER A 76 7.03 -9.03 5.80
C SER A 76 7.39 -8.02 4.71
N SER A 77 8.64 -7.56 4.71
CA SER A 77 9.19 -6.76 3.60
C SER A 77 9.24 -7.56 2.32
N GLU A 78 9.59 -8.85 2.38
CA GLU A 78 9.66 -9.74 1.21
C GLU A 78 8.27 -9.92 0.55
N CYS A 79 7.21 -9.98 1.35
CA CYS A 79 5.83 -10.01 0.82
C CYS A 79 5.49 -8.73 0.07
N LEU A 80 5.91 -7.58 0.60
CA LEU A 80 5.67 -6.29 0.00
C LEU A 80 6.51 -6.10 -1.28
N ASP A 81 7.76 -6.54 -1.28
CA ASP A 81 8.66 -6.40 -2.43
C ASP A 81 8.26 -7.30 -3.60
N GLU A 82 7.78 -8.52 -3.33
CA GLU A 82 7.19 -9.37 -4.39
C GLU A 82 5.95 -8.71 -4.99
N ALA A 83 5.08 -8.11 -4.18
CA ALA A 83 3.90 -7.41 -4.67
C ALA A 83 4.26 -6.23 -5.58
N LYS A 84 5.24 -5.40 -5.19
CA LYS A 84 5.77 -4.31 -6.02
C LYS A 84 6.27 -4.83 -7.36
N TRP A 85 7.04 -5.92 -7.35
CA TRP A 85 7.55 -6.54 -8.57
C TRP A 85 6.42 -7.04 -9.48
N LEU A 86 5.39 -7.68 -8.92
CA LEU A 86 4.22 -8.14 -9.69
C LEU A 86 3.43 -6.99 -10.31
N VAL A 87 3.36 -5.82 -9.67
CA VAL A 87 2.74 -4.64 -10.27
C VAL A 87 3.54 -4.14 -11.46
N ILE A 88 4.87 -4.04 -11.33
CA ILE A 88 5.77 -3.60 -12.41
C ILE A 88 5.72 -4.54 -13.62
N GLN A 89 5.60 -5.84 -13.38
CA GLN A 89 5.53 -6.85 -14.44
C GLN A 89 4.17 -6.94 -15.13
N ASP A 90 3.12 -6.33 -14.58
CA ASP A 90 1.77 -6.39 -15.14
C ASP A 90 1.51 -5.19 -16.08
N PRO A 91 1.42 -5.40 -17.41
CA PRO A 91 1.17 -4.32 -18.36
C PRO A 91 -0.16 -3.59 -18.13
N ALA A 92 -1.14 -4.23 -17.48
CA ALA A 92 -2.41 -3.61 -17.14
C ALA A 92 -2.30 -2.61 -15.98
N SER A 93 -1.27 -2.75 -15.12
CA SER A 93 -1.01 -1.85 -14.00
C SER A 93 -0.62 -0.44 -14.43
N ASN A 94 -0.07 -0.27 -15.64
CA ASN A 94 0.30 1.04 -16.20
C ASN A 94 -0.89 1.99 -16.42
N ARG A 95 -2.13 1.52 -16.23
CA ARG A 95 -3.34 2.34 -16.42
C ARG A 95 -3.79 3.05 -15.13
N SER A 96 -3.29 2.65 -13.96
CA SER A 96 -3.66 3.30 -12.70
C SER A 96 -2.51 4.12 -12.13
N TRP A 97 -2.81 5.36 -11.76
CA TRP A 97 -1.89 6.26 -11.06
C TRP A 97 -1.71 5.87 -9.58
N ASN A 98 -2.53 4.95 -9.06
CA ASN A 98 -2.51 4.56 -7.66
C ASN A 98 -1.67 3.29 -7.42
N TYR A 99 -0.36 3.48 -7.38
CA TYR A 99 0.60 2.38 -7.18
C TYR A 99 0.39 1.65 -5.85
N CYS A 100 0.02 2.35 -4.77
CA CYS A 100 -0.24 1.73 -3.46
C CYS A 100 -1.42 0.76 -3.51
N TRP A 101 -2.54 1.18 -4.09
CA TRP A 101 -3.71 0.32 -4.27
C TRP A 101 -3.38 -0.92 -5.11
N LEU A 102 -2.64 -0.76 -6.22
CA LEU A 102 -2.23 -1.88 -7.05
C LEU A 102 -1.41 -2.92 -6.27
N VAL A 103 -0.45 -2.45 -5.44
CA VAL A 103 0.36 -3.32 -4.59
C VAL A 103 -0.50 -4.07 -3.58
N LEU A 104 -1.41 -3.38 -2.89
CA LEU A 104 -2.35 -4.01 -1.94
C LEU A 104 -3.23 -5.07 -2.62
N VAL A 105 -3.74 -4.79 -3.82
CA VAL A 105 -4.54 -5.73 -4.60
C VAL A 105 -3.71 -6.96 -4.99
N LYS A 106 -2.47 -6.79 -5.49
CA LYS A 106 -1.59 -7.91 -5.83
C LYS A 106 -1.30 -8.80 -4.62
N ILE A 107 -1.09 -8.22 -3.44
CA ILE A 107 -0.92 -9.00 -2.20
C ILE A 107 -2.12 -9.93 -1.97
N GLN A 108 -3.34 -9.42 -2.13
CA GLN A 108 -4.57 -10.17 -1.92
C GLN A 108 -4.84 -11.18 -3.04
N THR A 109 -4.78 -10.77 -4.31
CA THR A 109 -5.15 -11.62 -5.46
C THR A 109 -4.16 -12.75 -5.71
N ASN A 110 -2.87 -12.53 -5.40
CA ASN A 110 -1.82 -13.53 -5.60
C ASN A 110 -1.53 -14.36 -4.34
N GLN A 111 -2.34 -14.23 -3.28
CA GLN A 111 -2.22 -14.97 -2.02
C GLN A 111 -0.81 -14.87 -1.39
N LEU A 112 -0.16 -13.71 -1.55
CA LEU A 112 1.24 -13.54 -1.13
C LEU A 112 1.40 -13.68 0.39
N ILE A 113 0.38 -13.25 1.17
CA ILE A 113 0.37 -13.38 2.62
C ILE A 113 0.61 -14.83 3.04
N THR A 114 -0.15 -15.78 2.47
CA THR A 114 -0.04 -17.21 2.83
C THR A 114 1.35 -17.74 2.49
N LYS A 115 1.85 -17.47 1.29
CA LYS A 115 3.19 -17.88 0.85
C LYS A 115 4.28 -17.37 1.80
N HIS A 116 4.27 -16.08 2.10
CA HIS A 116 5.31 -15.43 2.90
C HIS A 116 5.20 -15.75 4.39
N ALA A 117 3.98 -15.91 4.91
CA ALA A 117 3.76 -16.32 6.30
C ALA A 117 4.31 -17.72 6.55
N HIS A 118 4.07 -18.67 5.65
CA HIS A 118 4.63 -20.02 5.76
C HIS A 118 6.15 -20.02 5.63
N SER A 119 6.69 -19.28 4.66
CA SER A 119 8.14 -19.12 4.48
C SER A 119 8.78 -18.59 5.76
N LEU A 120 8.27 -17.49 6.31
CA LEU A 120 8.77 -16.88 7.54
C LEU A 120 8.64 -17.81 8.75
N ALA A 121 7.48 -18.42 8.96
CA ALA A 121 7.24 -19.35 10.07
C ALA A 121 8.11 -20.60 10.02
N SER A 122 8.63 -20.98 8.84
CA SER A 122 9.52 -22.13 8.69
C SER A 122 11.00 -21.83 9.01
N ARG A 123 11.38 -20.55 9.12
CA ARG A 123 12.77 -20.15 9.34
C ARG A 123 13.23 -20.57 10.73
N PRO A 124 14.37 -21.27 10.89
CA PRO A 124 14.89 -21.65 12.19
C PRO A 124 15.11 -20.46 13.14
N THR A 125 15.41 -19.28 12.60
CA THR A 125 15.58 -18.04 13.38
C THR A 125 14.33 -17.65 14.18
N MET A 126 13.13 -18.03 13.72
CA MET A 126 11.87 -17.84 14.47
C MET A 126 11.73 -18.77 15.67
N TRP A 127 12.58 -19.79 15.76
CA TRP A 127 12.52 -20.87 16.75
C TRP A 127 13.84 -21.00 17.52
N GLY A 128 14.56 -19.88 17.71
CA GLY A 128 15.85 -19.90 18.42
C GLY A 128 16.94 -20.71 17.70
N ASN A 129 16.93 -20.70 16.36
CA ASN A 129 17.81 -21.47 15.47
C ASN A 129 17.61 -22.99 15.54
N THR A 130 16.43 -23.44 15.95
CA THR A 130 16.05 -24.86 15.92
C THR A 130 15.10 -25.18 14.76
N THR A 131 15.06 -26.44 14.33
CA THR A 131 14.12 -26.87 13.29
C THR A 131 12.73 -27.06 13.90
N PRO A 132 11.71 -26.29 13.47
CA PRO A 132 10.37 -26.42 14.00
C PRO A 132 9.66 -27.67 13.48
N SER A 133 8.70 -28.17 14.27
CA SER A 133 7.78 -29.19 13.77
C SER A 133 6.83 -28.61 12.72
N PRO A 134 6.31 -29.42 11.79
CA PRO A 134 5.31 -28.95 10.82
C PRO A 134 4.05 -28.36 11.48
N ALA A 135 3.67 -28.86 12.65
CA ALA A 135 2.52 -28.34 13.41
C ALA A 135 2.79 -26.92 13.93
N ASN A 136 3.98 -26.69 14.48
CA ASN A 136 4.39 -25.39 15.00
C ASN A 136 4.49 -24.34 13.88
N VAL A 137 5.06 -24.72 12.72
CA VAL A 137 5.10 -23.85 11.53
C VAL A 137 3.69 -23.45 11.10
N ARG A 138 2.75 -24.40 11.03
CA ARG A 138 1.36 -24.10 10.65
C ARG A 138 0.68 -23.15 11.65
N GLN A 139 0.91 -23.36 12.94
CA GLN A 139 0.33 -22.51 13.98
C GLN A 139 0.85 -21.07 13.86
N LEU A 140 2.17 -20.89 13.80
CA LEU A 140 2.77 -19.56 13.68
C LEU A 140 2.40 -18.89 12.34
N ALA A 141 2.39 -19.63 11.24
CA ALA A 141 1.93 -19.12 9.94
C ALA A 141 0.49 -18.61 10.00
N ARG A 142 -0.40 -19.30 10.73
CA ARG A 142 -1.79 -18.86 10.91
C ARG A 142 -1.88 -17.50 11.60
N GLU A 143 -1.05 -17.27 12.62
CA GLU A 143 -1.00 -15.98 13.33
C GLU A 143 -0.52 -14.84 12.40
N PHE A 144 0.54 -15.08 11.63
CA PHE A 144 0.98 -14.16 10.58
C PHE A 144 -0.14 -13.86 9.59
N ILE A 145 -0.78 -14.90 9.05
CA ILE A 145 -1.86 -14.77 8.05
C ILE A 145 -3.01 -13.93 8.61
N ASN A 146 -3.44 -14.20 9.84
CA ASN A 146 -4.55 -13.47 10.48
C ASN A 146 -4.25 -11.97 10.57
N GLU A 147 -3.12 -11.60 11.18
CA GLU A 147 -2.79 -10.19 11.41
C GLU A 147 -2.47 -9.44 10.12
N TRP A 148 -1.73 -10.07 9.19
CA TRP A 148 -1.37 -9.47 7.91
C TRP A 148 -2.60 -9.29 7.02
N THR A 149 -3.52 -10.27 6.98
CA THR A 149 -4.78 -10.16 6.23
C THR A 149 -5.65 -9.04 6.78
N TRP A 150 -5.74 -8.93 8.11
CA TRP A 150 -6.45 -7.83 8.76
C TRP A 150 -5.84 -6.48 8.37
N ALA A 151 -4.51 -6.31 8.44
CA ALA A 151 -3.82 -5.07 8.11
C ALA A 151 -4.03 -4.64 6.65
N ILE A 152 -3.89 -5.58 5.70
CA ILE A 152 -4.15 -5.30 4.28
C ILE A 152 -5.61 -4.90 4.07
N SER A 153 -6.55 -5.56 4.75
CA SER A 153 -7.96 -5.17 4.72
C SER A 153 -8.20 -3.79 5.34
N GLN A 154 -7.47 -3.40 6.39
CA GLN A 154 -7.56 -2.05 6.95
C GLN A 154 -7.13 -1.01 5.90
N MET A 155 -5.98 -1.23 5.25
CA MET A 155 -5.45 -0.32 4.22
C MET A 155 -6.38 -0.20 3.01
N LEU A 156 -6.89 -1.33 2.50
CA LEU A 156 -7.77 -1.34 1.33
C LEU A 156 -9.10 -0.61 1.56
N ARG A 157 -9.59 -0.54 2.81
CA ARG A 157 -10.84 0.20 3.14
C ARG A 157 -10.75 1.70 2.87
N HIS A 158 -9.56 2.27 2.66
CA HIS A 158 -9.43 3.64 2.20
C HIS A 158 -9.90 3.86 0.73
N TRP A 159 -10.16 2.78 -0.01
CA TRP A 159 -10.74 2.76 -1.34
C TRP A 159 -12.06 1.98 -1.31
N GLU A 160 -13.18 2.66 -1.03
CA GLU A 160 -14.53 2.05 -1.12
C GLU A 160 -14.84 1.53 -2.53
N THR A 161 -14.30 2.21 -3.55
CA THR A 161 -14.28 1.77 -4.94
C THR A 161 -12.85 1.80 -5.46
N PRO A 162 -12.49 0.92 -6.42
CA PRO A 162 -11.21 0.98 -7.09
C PRO A 162 -10.91 2.40 -7.60
N PRO A 163 -9.70 2.93 -7.40
CA PRO A 163 -9.34 4.25 -7.89
C PRO A 163 -9.49 4.30 -9.41
N THR A 164 -10.00 5.41 -9.93
CA THR A 164 -10.32 5.55 -11.36
C THR A 164 -9.08 5.33 -12.21
N VAL A 165 -9.15 4.34 -13.10
CA VAL A 165 -8.04 3.74 -13.88
C VAL A 165 -7.72 4.57 -15.14
N THR A 166 -8.01 5.86 -15.16
CA THR A 166 -7.88 6.67 -16.37
C THR A 166 -7.21 7.99 -16.08
N GLY A 167 -5.91 8.05 -16.36
CA GLY A 167 -5.27 9.26 -16.87
C GLY A 167 -5.46 9.34 -18.38
N GLN A 168 -6.72 9.41 -18.83
CA GLN A 168 -7.08 9.70 -20.22
C GLN A 168 -7.79 11.04 -20.27
#